data_AF-A0A1Q6QYS7-F1
#
_entry.id   AF-A0A1Q6QYS7-F1
#
_cell.length_a   1.000
_cell.length_b   1.000
_cell.length_c   1.000
_cell.angle_alpha   90.00
_cell.angle_beta   90.00
_cell.angle_gamma   90.00
#
_symmetry.space_group_name_H-M   'P 1'
#
loop_
_entity.id
_entity.type
_entity.pdbx_description
1 polymer ?
#
loop_
_entity_poly.entity_id
_entity_poly.type
_entity_poly.pdbx_seq_one_letter_code
_entity_poly.pdbx_strand_id
1 'polypeptide(L)'
;MKIILIKYGELTTKKDNRKVFINILYNNIKKALINYKVNIIKTRDRMYIETGENIDEVVDILKNIFGIHSIVVATRVNTNTEEIEANVLEVAKNIEFNTFKVETTRSDKSFPIPSMDFSRRIGSLILRNIPNKKVDVHNPDYLLHIEIRKDYTYIYHKEIKASGGYPVSVAGKGLLMLSGGIDSPVAGYLAMKRGIKIECVYFESPPHTSVMAKNKVKKLVEELTKYDSSITLNVVKFTALQEAIYKNIDPTYMITIMRRMMYRISEKIMEKTSCLCLINGESVGQVASQTLTSMRVINSVTNVPVIRPVACLDKLEIIDISRKIGTYETSILPYEDCCTIFLPKHPVINPNMDKAILYEKSFDFNSLIDEAVNSREIIEIKRNNTKFDI
;
A
#
# COMPACT_ATOMS: atom_id res chain seq x y z
N MET A 1 -4.40 22.13 -23.12
CA MET A 1 -3.68 22.08 -21.81
C MET A 1 -3.53 20.62 -21.38
N LYS A 2 -2.38 20.20 -20.83
CA LYS A 2 -2.24 18.85 -20.27
C LYS A 2 -2.96 18.72 -18.92
N ILE A 3 -3.60 17.58 -18.69
CA ILE A 3 -4.35 17.26 -17.47
C ILE A 3 -4.18 15.79 -17.12
N ILE A 4 -4.16 15.48 -15.82
CA ILE A 4 -4.11 14.09 -15.35
C ILE A 4 -5.53 13.67 -14.94
N LEU A 5 -6.00 12.56 -15.51
CA LEU A 5 -7.28 11.94 -15.19
C LEU A 5 -7.04 10.71 -14.31
N ILE A 6 -7.72 10.66 -13.18
CA ILE A 6 -7.69 9.53 -12.25
C ILE A 6 -8.95 8.71 -12.43
N LYS A 7 -8.81 7.45 -12.83
CA LYS A 7 -9.88 6.47 -12.79
C LYS A 7 -9.84 5.73 -11.46
N TYR A 8 -10.97 5.69 -10.77
CA TYR A 8 -11.08 5.05 -9.47
C TYR A 8 -10.96 3.52 -9.56
N GLY A 9 -10.42 2.92 -8.50
CA GLY A 9 -10.37 1.47 -8.23
C GLY A 9 -11.75 0.83 -8.11
N GLU A 10 -11.80 -0.40 -7.59
CA GLU A 10 -13.05 -1.09 -7.28
C GLU A 10 -13.97 -0.22 -6.42
N LEU A 11 -14.95 0.41 -7.07
CA LEU A 11 -16.00 1.15 -6.38
C LEU A 11 -16.98 0.12 -5.81
N THR A 12 -17.15 0.10 -4.50
CA THR A 12 -18.16 -0.74 -3.85
C THR A 12 -19.54 -0.45 -4.47
N THR A 13 -20.30 -1.49 -4.80
CA THR A 13 -21.64 -1.40 -5.43
C THR A 13 -22.70 -0.70 -4.56
N LYS A 14 -22.42 -0.43 -3.29
CA LYS A 14 -23.30 0.29 -2.36
C LYS A 14 -23.13 1.82 -2.50
N LYS A 15 -24.20 2.51 -2.89
CA LYS A 15 -24.20 3.95 -3.25
C LYS A 15 -23.62 4.87 -2.17
N ASP A 16 -23.91 4.62 -0.89
CA ASP A 16 -23.46 5.50 0.21
C ASP A 16 -21.95 5.45 0.47
N ASN A 17 -21.32 4.31 0.19
CA ASN A 17 -19.88 4.12 0.41
C ASN A 17 -19.02 4.81 -0.66
N ARG A 18 -19.59 5.18 -1.82
CA ARG A 18 -18.84 5.80 -2.92
C ARG A 18 -18.38 7.21 -2.59
N LYS A 19 -19.22 8.04 -1.94
CA LYS A 19 -18.84 9.40 -1.56
C LYS A 19 -17.69 9.40 -0.55
N VAL A 20 -17.75 8.48 0.42
CA VAL A 20 -16.68 8.27 1.41
C VAL A 20 -15.38 7.84 0.72
N PHE A 21 -15.44 6.84 -0.17
CA PHE A 21 -14.29 6.38 -0.96
C PHE A 21 -13.62 7.52 -1.72
N ILE A 22 -14.39 8.30 -2.49
CA ILE A 22 -13.88 9.42 -3.31
C ILE A 22 -13.27 10.51 -2.42
N ASN A 23 -13.88 10.81 -1.27
CA ASN A 23 -13.37 11.81 -0.34
C ASN A 23 -12.05 11.38 0.30
N ILE A 24 -11.94 10.11 0.73
CA ILE A 24 -10.71 9.57 1.29
C ILE A 24 -9.60 9.55 0.23
N LEU A 25 -9.90 9.07 -0.99
CA LEU A 25 -8.94 9.07 -2.09
C LEU A 25 -8.43 10.49 -2.42
N TYR A 26 -9.34 11.47 -2.47
CA TYR A 26 -8.99 12.86 -2.69
C TYR A 26 -8.02 13.37 -1.63
N ASN A 27 -8.29 13.07 -0.36
CA ASN A 27 -7.43 13.48 0.75
C ASN A 27 -6.07 12.78 0.70
N ASN A 28 -6.03 11.50 0.31
CA ASN A 28 -4.78 10.75 0.15
C ASN A 28 -3.92 11.33 -0.99
N ILE A 29 -4.54 11.65 -2.13
CA ILE A 29 -3.86 12.34 -3.25
C ILE A 29 -3.35 13.71 -2.81
N LYS A 30 -4.19 14.50 -2.13
CA LYS A 30 -3.82 15.83 -1.64
C LYS A 30 -2.62 15.78 -0.68
N LYS A 31 -2.59 14.80 0.22
CA LYS A 31 -1.46 14.61 1.15
C LYS A 31 -0.19 14.16 0.42
N ALA A 32 -0.30 13.23 -0.53
CA ALA A 32 0.84 12.75 -1.30
C ALA A 32 1.46 13.85 -2.19
N LEU A 33 0.64 14.80 -2.65
CA LEU A 33 1.06 15.93 -3.49
C LEU A 33 1.18 17.25 -2.71
N ILE A 34 1.35 17.20 -1.38
CA ILE A 34 1.36 18.41 -0.54
C ILE A 34 2.45 19.44 -0.92
N ASN A 35 3.56 18.95 -1.49
CA ASN A 35 4.68 19.78 -1.94
C ASN A 35 4.59 20.21 -3.42
N TYR A 36 3.50 19.87 -4.12
CA TYR A 36 3.31 20.16 -5.54
C TYR A 36 2.16 21.15 -5.74
N LYS A 37 2.32 22.13 -6.64
CA LYS A 37 1.25 23.07 -6.98
C LYS A 37 0.23 22.41 -7.91
N VAL A 38 -0.76 21.75 -7.31
CA VAL A 38 -1.81 21.04 -8.04
C VAL A 38 -3.20 21.56 -7.71
N ASN A 39 -4.06 21.65 -8.72
CA ASN A 39 -5.50 21.83 -8.56
C ASN A 39 -6.22 20.50 -8.82
N ILE A 40 -6.93 19.99 -7.80
CA ILE A 40 -7.59 18.68 -7.86
C ILE A 40 -9.10 18.90 -7.87
N ILE A 41 -9.74 18.54 -8.99
CA ILE A 41 -11.19 18.57 -9.16
C ILE A 41 -11.70 17.14 -9.06
N LYS A 42 -12.55 16.85 -8.07
CA LYS A 42 -13.18 15.53 -7.91
C LYS A 42 -14.62 15.56 -8.40
N THR A 43 -14.99 14.54 -9.18
CA THR A 43 -16.37 14.31 -9.60
C THR A 43 -16.84 12.95 -9.10
N ARG A 44 -18.07 12.56 -9.44
CA ARG A 44 -18.57 11.23 -9.12
C ARG A 44 -17.75 10.12 -9.80
N ASP A 45 -17.29 10.34 -11.02
CA ASP A 45 -16.75 9.28 -11.88
C ASP A 45 -15.22 9.31 -11.99
N ARG A 46 -14.60 10.48 -11.86
CA ARG A 46 -13.14 10.67 -11.98
C ARG A 46 -12.63 11.86 -11.17
N MET A 47 -11.32 11.88 -10.89
CA MET A 47 -10.62 13.12 -10.52
C MET A 47 -9.82 13.65 -11.69
N TYR A 48 -9.68 14.97 -11.71
CA TYR A 48 -8.88 15.73 -12.64
C TYR A 48 -7.82 16.46 -11.83
N ILE A 49 -6.57 16.39 -12.27
CA ILE A 49 -5.45 17.09 -11.63
C ILE A 49 -4.80 17.97 -12.68
N GLU A 50 -4.84 19.26 -12.42
CA GLU A 50 -4.14 20.29 -13.18
C GLU A 50 -2.88 20.68 -12.42
N THR A 51 -1.77 20.81 -13.14
CA THR A 51 -0.48 21.14 -12.54
C THR A 51 0.40 21.89 -13.53
N GLY A 52 1.18 22.85 -13.02
CA GLY A 52 2.30 23.44 -13.75
C GLY A 52 3.64 22.74 -13.45
N GLU A 53 3.64 21.79 -12.52
CA GLU A 53 4.81 20.98 -12.15
C GLU A 53 5.12 19.93 -13.23
N ASN A 54 6.24 19.23 -13.06
CA ASN A 54 6.59 18.08 -13.89
C ASN A 54 5.52 16.97 -13.77
N ILE A 55 4.80 16.71 -14.86
CA ILE A 55 3.71 15.71 -14.90
C ILE A 55 4.21 14.31 -14.57
N ASP A 56 5.41 13.95 -15.02
CA ASP A 56 5.93 12.60 -14.84
C ASP A 56 6.22 12.32 -13.35
N GLU A 57 6.76 13.29 -12.63
CA GLU A 57 6.95 13.20 -11.18
C GLU A 57 5.62 13.06 -10.43
N VAL A 58 4.61 13.86 -10.80
CA VAL A 58 3.27 13.77 -10.21
C VAL A 58 2.64 12.40 -10.48
N VAL A 59 2.76 11.89 -11.71
CA VAL A 59 2.27 10.57 -12.10
C VAL A 59 2.96 9.46 -11.31
N ASP A 60 4.28 9.53 -11.09
CA ASP A 60 5.02 8.54 -10.32
C ASP A 60 4.60 8.48 -8.85
N ILE A 61 4.25 9.62 -8.26
CA ILE A 61 3.65 9.67 -6.92
C ILE A 61 2.27 9.01 -6.94
N LEU A 62 1.42 9.38 -7.90
CA LEU A 62 0.04 8.89 -8.01
C LEU A 62 -0.04 7.38 -8.25
N LYS A 63 0.90 6.79 -9.00
CA LYS A 63 0.97 5.33 -9.25
C LYS A 63 0.91 4.51 -7.97
N ASN A 64 1.47 5.03 -6.88
CA ASN A 64 1.57 4.32 -5.61
C ASN A 64 0.31 4.46 -4.73
N ILE A 65 -0.65 5.32 -5.07
CA ILE A 65 -1.82 5.59 -4.23
C ILE A 65 -2.89 4.51 -4.43
N PHE A 66 -3.20 3.76 -3.36
CA PHE A 66 -4.29 2.82 -3.38
C PHE A 66 -5.65 3.51 -3.57
N GLY A 67 -6.54 2.86 -4.31
CA GLY A 67 -7.82 3.41 -4.77
C GLY A 67 -7.77 4.03 -6.16
N ILE A 68 -6.58 4.19 -6.77
CA ILE A 68 -6.43 4.56 -8.18
C ILE A 68 -6.31 3.29 -9.01
N HIS A 69 -7.23 3.07 -9.94
CA HIS A 69 -7.13 1.97 -10.91
C HIS A 69 -6.08 2.29 -11.96
N SER A 70 -6.21 3.48 -12.55
CA SER A 70 -5.36 3.92 -13.64
C SER A 70 -5.32 5.45 -13.73
N ILE A 71 -4.28 5.91 -14.39
CA ILE A 71 -3.94 7.32 -14.59
C ILE A 71 -3.83 7.55 -16.09
N VAL A 72 -4.45 8.62 -16.57
CA VAL A 72 -4.36 9.03 -17.97
C VAL A 72 -3.83 10.46 -18.03
N VAL A 73 -2.74 10.67 -18.76
CA VAL A 73 -2.27 12.02 -19.10
C VAL A 73 -2.91 12.39 -20.43
N ALA A 74 -3.76 13.41 -20.41
CA ALA A 74 -4.55 13.83 -21.56
C ALA A 74 -4.32 15.29 -21.93
N THR A 75 -4.50 15.61 -23.20
CA THR A 75 -4.69 16.97 -23.68
C THR A 75 -6.17 17.33 -23.57
N ARG A 76 -6.49 18.32 -22.73
CA ARG A 76 -7.83 18.92 -22.61
C ARG A 76 -8.01 20.03 -23.63
N VAL A 77 -9.12 19.97 -24.36
CA VAL A 77 -9.57 20.96 -25.36
C VAL A 77 -11.07 21.23 -25.20
N ASN A 78 -11.57 22.35 -25.72
CA ASN A 78 -13.01 22.58 -25.77
C ASN A 78 -13.69 21.57 -26.71
N THR A 79 -14.96 21.28 -26.44
CA THR A 79 -15.74 20.32 -27.22
C THR A 79 -16.29 20.96 -28.50
N ASN A 80 -15.42 21.20 -29.48
CA ASN A 80 -15.77 21.58 -30.84
C ASN A 80 -14.86 20.86 -31.85
N THR A 81 -15.35 20.65 -33.07
CA THR A 81 -14.65 19.81 -34.06
C THR A 81 -13.30 20.41 -34.45
N GLU A 82 -13.24 21.72 -34.69
CA GLU A 82 -12.05 22.41 -35.17
C GLU A 82 -10.88 22.30 -34.17
N GLU A 83 -11.15 22.56 -32.89
CA GLU A 83 -10.13 22.52 -31.84
C GLU A 83 -9.64 21.10 -31.55
N ILE A 84 -10.55 20.12 -31.59
CA ILE A 84 -10.20 18.70 -31.44
C ILE A 84 -9.27 18.27 -32.59
N GLU A 85 -9.62 18.58 -33.84
CA GLU A 85 -8.81 18.23 -35.01
C GLU A 85 -7.40 18.83 -34.95
N ALA A 86 -7.29 20.12 -34.61
CA ALA A 86 -6.01 20.81 -34.48
C ALA A 86 -5.11 20.16 -33.42
N ASN A 87 -5.65 19.88 -32.23
CA ASN A 87 -4.88 19.31 -31.13
C ASN A 87 -4.57 17.83 -31.34
N VAL A 88 -5.42 17.05 -32.01
CA VAL A 88 -5.11 15.66 -32.36
C VAL A 88 -3.84 15.60 -33.21
N LEU A 89 -3.72 16.48 -34.22
CA LEU A 89 -2.54 16.51 -35.07
C LEU A 89 -1.27 16.86 -34.28
N GLU A 90 -1.36 17.82 -33.37
CA GLU A 90 -0.24 18.19 -32.50
C GLU A 90 0.19 17.02 -31.61
N VAL A 91 -0.77 16.33 -30.97
CA VAL A 91 -0.48 15.17 -30.13
C VAL A 91 0.13 14.02 -30.94
N ALA A 92 -0.44 13.71 -32.10
CA ALA A 92 0.03 12.60 -32.94
C ALA A 92 1.42 12.86 -33.53
N LYS A 93 1.77 14.11 -33.89
CA LYS A 93 3.10 14.45 -34.45
C LYS A 93 4.24 14.23 -33.46
N ASN A 94 3.96 14.30 -32.15
CA ASN A 94 4.95 14.12 -31.09
C ASN A 94 5.16 12.65 -30.70
N ILE A 95 4.54 11.71 -31.42
CA ILE A 95 4.59 10.28 -31.12
C ILE A 95 5.05 9.52 -32.37
N GLU A 96 6.03 8.64 -32.19
CA GLU A 96 6.47 7.74 -33.25
C GLU A 96 5.58 6.49 -33.30
N PHE A 97 4.99 6.22 -34.47
CA PHE A 97 4.15 5.04 -34.73
C PHE A 97 4.08 4.73 -36.23
N ASN A 98 3.81 3.49 -36.60
CA ASN A 98 3.58 3.10 -38.01
C ASN A 98 2.11 2.84 -38.28
N THR A 99 1.47 2.09 -37.37
CA THR A 99 0.04 1.80 -37.41
C THR A 99 -0.70 2.51 -36.28
N PHE A 100 -1.96 2.88 -36.53
CA PHE A 100 -2.79 3.49 -35.50
C PHE A 100 -4.27 3.15 -35.61
N LYS A 101 -4.98 3.39 -34.51
CA LYS A 101 -6.44 3.36 -34.42
C LYS A 101 -6.92 4.57 -33.66
N VAL A 102 -8.05 5.13 -34.08
CA VAL A 102 -8.75 6.16 -33.32
C VAL A 102 -9.98 5.54 -32.68
N GLU A 103 -10.18 5.81 -31.39
CA GLU A 103 -11.33 5.36 -30.64
C GLU A 103 -12.00 6.54 -29.92
N THR A 104 -13.20 6.90 -30.40
CA THR A 104 -13.98 8.00 -29.83
C THR A 104 -15.03 7.48 -28.85
N THR A 105 -14.90 7.86 -27.58
CA THR A 105 -15.93 7.61 -26.57
C THR A 105 -16.76 8.87 -26.35
N ARG A 106 -18.07 8.79 -26.61
CA ARG A 106 -19.00 9.91 -26.49
C ARG A 106 -19.88 9.78 -25.25
N SER A 107 -19.46 10.44 -24.16
CA SER A 107 -20.28 10.56 -22.94
C SER A 107 -21.37 11.60 -23.10
N ASP A 108 -21.07 12.70 -23.81
CA ASP A 108 -22.06 13.71 -24.16
C ASP A 108 -22.81 13.33 -25.45
N LYS A 109 -24.06 12.90 -25.30
CA LYS A 109 -24.90 12.48 -26.43
C LYS A 109 -25.45 13.65 -27.25
N SER A 110 -25.22 14.89 -26.85
CA SER A 110 -25.57 16.07 -27.65
C SER A 110 -24.54 16.41 -28.74
N PHE A 111 -23.30 15.88 -28.66
CA PHE A 111 -22.30 16.11 -29.70
C PHE A 111 -22.76 15.51 -31.05
N PRO A 112 -22.73 16.29 -32.15
CA PRO A 112 -23.50 16.00 -33.36
C PRO A 112 -23.00 14.80 -34.16
N ILE A 113 -21.71 14.48 -34.07
CA ILE A 113 -21.10 13.41 -34.86
C ILE A 113 -21.06 12.11 -34.03
N PRO A 114 -21.60 10.99 -34.53
CA PRO A 114 -21.47 9.70 -33.86
C PRO A 114 -20.02 9.26 -33.67
N SER A 115 -19.75 8.52 -32.59
CA SER A 115 -18.40 8.06 -32.22
C SER A 115 -17.62 7.42 -33.37
N MET A 116 -18.23 6.47 -34.09
CA MET A 116 -17.55 5.78 -35.20
C MET A 116 -17.22 6.72 -36.35
N ASP A 117 -18.11 7.64 -36.68
CA ASP A 117 -17.90 8.60 -37.77
C ASP A 117 -16.84 9.62 -37.40
N PHE A 118 -16.82 10.05 -36.13
CA PHE A 118 -15.77 10.93 -35.64
C PHE A 118 -14.40 10.23 -35.62
N SER A 119 -14.34 8.95 -35.23
CA SER A 119 -13.10 8.17 -35.31
C SER A 119 -12.58 8.06 -36.75
N ARG A 120 -13.46 7.81 -37.73
CA ARG A 120 -13.08 7.79 -39.17
C ARG A 120 -12.60 9.15 -39.66
N ARG A 121 -13.28 10.21 -39.26
CA ARG A 121 -12.93 11.60 -39.61
C ARG A 121 -11.54 11.95 -39.12
N ILE A 122 -11.25 11.68 -37.85
CA ILE A 122 -9.93 11.92 -37.26
C ILE A 122 -8.87 11.00 -37.87
N GLY A 123 -9.19 9.73 -38.15
CA GLY A 123 -8.28 8.84 -38.85
C GLY A 123 -7.88 9.37 -40.22
N SER A 124 -8.85 9.89 -40.97
CA SER A 124 -8.61 10.53 -42.28
C SER A 124 -7.74 11.78 -42.16
N LEU A 125 -7.93 12.58 -41.10
CA LEU A 125 -7.12 13.76 -40.82
C LEU A 125 -5.65 13.39 -40.56
N ILE A 126 -5.40 12.37 -39.74
CA ILE A 126 -4.04 11.89 -39.44
C ILE A 126 -3.36 11.39 -40.72
N LEU A 127 -4.03 10.56 -41.53
CA LEU A 127 -3.47 10.02 -42.77
C LEU A 127 -3.09 11.11 -43.79
N ARG A 128 -3.87 12.20 -43.86
CA ARG A 128 -3.61 13.32 -44.77
C ARG A 128 -2.43 14.21 -44.34
N ASN A 129 -2.15 14.29 -43.04
CA ASN A 129 -1.21 15.26 -42.48
C ASN A 129 0.08 14.65 -41.95
N ILE A 130 0.11 13.34 -41.69
CA ILE A 130 1.28 12.63 -41.19
C ILE A 130 1.63 11.54 -42.21
N PRO A 131 2.74 11.70 -42.97
CA PRO A 131 3.09 10.77 -44.04
C PRO A 131 3.46 9.39 -43.49
N ASN A 132 3.32 8.37 -44.33
CA ASN A 132 3.74 6.99 -44.08
C ASN A 132 3.05 6.31 -42.88
N LYS A 133 1.82 6.70 -42.53
CA LYS A 133 1.00 6.04 -41.49
C LYS A 133 -0.07 5.13 -42.09
N LYS A 134 -0.43 4.06 -41.38
CA LYS A 134 -1.49 3.12 -41.77
C LYS A 134 -2.49 2.92 -40.63
N VAL A 135 -3.75 2.63 -40.97
CA VAL A 135 -4.76 2.28 -39.96
C VAL A 135 -4.73 0.78 -39.72
N ASP A 136 -4.62 0.36 -38.46
CA ASP A 136 -4.81 -1.03 -38.02
C ASP A 136 -5.84 -1.03 -36.89
N VAL A 137 -7.00 -1.65 -37.12
CA VAL A 137 -8.10 -1.67 -36.13
C VAL A 137 -7.98 -2.80 -35.11
N HIS A 138 -7.09 -3.75 -35.35
CA HIS A 138 -6.90 -4.97 -34.56
C HIS A 138 -5.69 -4.83 -33.63
N ASN A 139 -4.51 -4.50 -34.17
CA ASN A 139 -3.25 -4.43 -33.42
C ASN A 139 -2.46 -3.14 -33.73
N PRO A 140 -3.01 -1.95 -33.39
CA PRO A 140 -2.32 -0.69 -33.63
C PRO A 140 -1.13 -0.50 -32.68
N ASP A 141 -0.03 0.03 -33.19
CA ASP A 141 1.10 0.52 -32.37
C ASP A 141 0.69 1.74 -31.53
N TYR A 142 -0.24 2.54 -32.07
CA TYR A 142 -0.76 3.75 -31.46
C TYR A 142 -2.29 3.77 -31.41
N LEU A 143 -2.84 3.65 -30.19
CA LEU A 143 -4.27 3.80 -29.96
C LEU A 143 -4.57 5.21 -29.45
N LEU A 144 -5.16 6.04 -30.31
CA LEU A 144 -5.59 7.39 -29.96
C LEU A 144 -7.01 7.35 -29.42
N HIS A 145 -7.19 7.72 -28.16
CA HIS A 145 -8.48 7.90 -27.55
C HIS A 145 -8.93 9.36 -27.60
N ILE A 146 -10.20 9.55 -27.94
CA ILE A 146 -10.88 10.84 -27.89
C ILE A 146 -12.13 10.67 -27.03
N GLU A 147 -12.11 11.25 -25.84
CA GLU A 147 -13.24 11.19 -24.92
C GLU A 147 -13.99 12.52 -24.91
N ILE A 148 -15.15 12.53 -25.56
CA ILE A 148 -16.02 13.70 -25.71
C ILE A 148 -16.99 13.77 -24.52
N ARG A 149 -16.88 14.85 -23.74
CA ARG A 149 -17.77 15.18 -22.62
C ARG A 149 -18.36 16.57 -22.82
N LYS A 150 -19.33 16.90 -21.96
CA LYS A 150 -20.13 18.13 -22.05
C LYS A 150 -19.26 19.40 -21.96
N ASP A 151 -18.35 19.42 -20.99
CA ASP A 151 -17.53 20.62 -20.76
C ASP A 151 -16.27 20.63 -21.63
N TYR A 152 -15.58 19.49 -21.74
CA TYR A 152 -14.32 19.36 -22.45
C TYR A 152 -14.17 18.01 -23.16
N THR A 153 -13.27 17.97 -24.14
CA THR A 153 -12.81 16.75 -24.79
C THR A 153 -11.38 16.43 -24.34
N TYR A 154 -11.10 15.15 -24.12
CA TYR A 154 -9.80 14.65 -23.66
C TYR A 154 -9.18 13.75 -24.73
N ILE A 155 -7.97 14.10 -25.16
CA ILE A 155 -7.20 13.37 -26.17
C ILE A 155 -6.01 12.72 -25.48
N TYR A 156 -5.86 11.40 -25.59
CA TYR A 156 -4.78 10.65 -24.95
C TYR A 156 -4.50 9.34 -25.67
N HIS A 157 -3.39 8.68 -25.34
CA HIS A 157 -2.98 7.45 -26.03
C HIS A 157 -2.46 6.33 -25.12
N LYS A 158 -2.22 6.63 -23.85
CA LYS A 158 -1.75 5.65 -22.87
C LYS A 158 -2.55 5.78 -21.58
N GLU A 159 -2.82 4.63 -21.01
CA GLU A 159 -3.42 4.48 -19.69
C GLU A 159 -2.42 3.74 -18.80
N ILE A 160 -2.01 4.40 -17.73
CA ILE A 160 -0.98 3.94 -16.82
C ILE A 160 -1.68 3.22 -15.66
N LYS A 161 -1.39 1.94 -15.47
CA LYS A 161 -1.90 1.17 -14.33
C LYS A 161 -1.28 1.70 -13.04
N ALA A 162 -2.13 1.86 -12.01
CA ALA A 162 -1.70 2.26 -10.67
C ALA A 162 -1.92 1.09 -9.68
N SER A 163 -1.65 1.32 -8.39
CA SER A 163 -1.71 0.31 -7.33
C SER A 163 -3.07 -0.40 -7.17
N GLY A 164 -4.16 0.17 -7.67
CA GLY A 164 -5.51 -0.38 -7.51
C GLY A 164 -5.93 -0.42 -6.04
N GLY A 165 -6.76 -1.40 -5.66
CA GLY A 165 -7.18 -1.57 -4.28
C GLY A 165 -8.10 -0.46 -3.76
N TYR A 166 -8.08 -0.24 -2.46
CA TYR A 166 -8.97 0.67 -1.73
C TYR A 166 -8.18 1.84 -1.14
N PRO A 167 -8.72 3.07 -1.12
CA PRO A 167 -8.09 4.21 -0.47
C PRO A 167 -7.78 3.89 0.99
N VAL A 168 -6.51 4.03 1.38
CA VAL A 168 -6.07 3.82 2.77
C VAL A 168 -6.95 4.64 3.72
N SER A 169 -7.36 4.01 4.82
CA SER A 169 -8.32 4.48 5.85
C SER A 169 -9.80 4.17 5.59
N VAL A 170 -10.22 3.73 4.40
CA VAL A 170 -11.65 3.41 4.16
C VAL A 170 -12.13 2.19 4.95
N ALA A 171 -11.23 1.29 5.32
CA ALA A 171 -11.52 0.10 6.12
C ALA A 171 -11.19 0.27 7.62
N GLY A 172 -10.93 1.51 8.07
CA GLY A 172 -10.48 1.79 9.43
C GLY A 172 -8.97 1.62 9.59
N LYS A 173 -8.54 1.33 10.82
CA LYS A 173 -7.13 1.31 11.23
C LYS A 173 -6.76 -0.02 11.87
N GLY A 174 -5.57 -0.53 11.60
CA GLY A 174 -5.02 -1.74 12.20
C GLY A 174 -3.61 -1.51 12.76
N LEU A 175 -3.23 -2.33 13.74
CA LEU A 175 -1.89 -2.31 14.32
C LEU A 175 -1.05 -3.42 13.65
N LEU A 176 -0.01 -3.04 12.91
CA LEU A 176 0.94 -3.93 12.27
C LEU A 176 2.06 -4.29 13.24
N MET A 177 2.22 -5.57 13.55
CA MET A 177 3.42 -6.09 14.18
C MET A 177 4.54 -6.13 13.14
N LEU A 178 5.35 -5.07 13.14
CA LEU A 178 6.46 -4.90 12.21
C LEU A 178 7.74 -5.46 12.84
N SER A 179 8.46 -6.25 12.05
CA SER A 179 9.77 -6.80 12.38
C SER A 179 10.80 -6.33 11.35
N GLY A 180 12.08 -6.59 11.61
CA GLY A 180 13.14 -6.38 10.60
C GLY A 180 13.13 -7.41 9.46
N GLY A 181 12.17 -8.34 9.43
CA GLY A 181 12.09 -9.38 8.41
C GLY A 181 11.39 -8.93 7.12
N ILE A 182 11.42 -9.81 6.12
CA ILE A 182 10.81 -9.57 4.79
C ILE A 182 9.28 -9.54 4.85
N ASP A 183 8.68 -10.35 5.73
CA ASP A 183 7.27 -10.75 5.61
C ASP A 183 6.30 -9.70 6.18
N SER A 184 6.68 -9.03 7.28
CA SER A 184 5.82 -8.05 7.96
C SER A 184 5.63 -6.73 7.20
N PRO A 185 6.63 -6.16 6.49
CA PRO A 185 6.38 -5.04 5.56
C PRO A 185 5.43 -5.40 4.43
N VAL A 186 5.55 -6.62 3.88
CA VAL A 186 4.65 -7.12 2.82
C VAL A 186 3.22 -7.24 3.34
N ALA A 187 3.04 -7.77 4.56
CA ALA A 187 1.73 -7.79 5.20
C ALA A 187 1.14 -6.38 5.39
N GLY A 188 1.96 -5.41 5.81
CA GLY A 188 1.55 -4.00 5.91
C GLY A 188 1.08 -3.43 4.57
N TYR A 189 1.84 -3.66 3.50
CA TYR A 189 1.48 -3.25 2.14
C TYR A 189 0.14 -3.86 1.68
N LEU A 190 -0.06 -5.16 1.87
CA LEU A 190 -1.28 -5.86 1.47
C LEU A 190 -2.50 -5.41 2.29
N ALA A 191 -2.33 -5.12 3.59
CA ALA A 191 -3.39 -4.56 4.42
C ALA A 191 -3.79 -3.15 3.94
N MET A 192 -2.81 -2.27 3.67
CA MET A 192 -3.06 -0.94 3.10
C MET A 192 -3.76 -1.01 1.74
N LYS A 193 -3.43 -2.00 0.90
CA LYS A 193 -4.11 -2.24 -0.39
C LYS A 193 -5.60 -2.51 -0.24
N ARG A 194 -6.03 -3.07 0.91
CA ARG A 194 -7.44 -3.29 1.25
C ARG A 194 -8.07 -2.11 2.01
N GLY A 195 -7.38 -0.97 2.06
CA GLY A 195 -7.90 0.27 2.63
C GLY A 195 -7.72 0.38 4.14
N ILE A 196 -6.95 -0.51 4.75
CA ILE A 196 -6.66 -0.46 6.19
C ILE A 196 -5.51 0.50 6.42
N LYS A 197 -5.73 1.56 7.21
CA LYS A 197 -4.65 2.41 7.67
C LYS A 197 -3.81 1.65 8.69
N ILE A 198 -2.49 1.71 8.60
CA ILE A 198 -1.61 1.02 9.55
C ILE A 198 -0.98 1.99 10.55
N GLU A 199 -0.89 1.52 11.78
CA GLU A 199 0.07 1.96 12.79
C GLU A 199 0.96 0.76 13.12
N CYS A 200 2.23 0.96 13.40
CA CYS A 200 3.18 -0.12 13.63
C CYS A 200 3.48 -0.29 15.12
N VAL A 201 3.74 -1.53 15.53
CA VAL A 201 4.42 -1.87 16.78
C VAL A 201 5.65 -2.70 16.46
N TYR A 202 6.78 -2.32 17.04
CA TYR A 202 8.06 -3.01 16.96
C TYR A 202 8.56 -3.32 18.37
N PHE A 203 9.08 -4.52 18.56
CA PHE A 203 9.61 -4.99 19.85
C PHE A 203 11.13 -5.03 19.78
N GLU A 204 11.79 -4.26 20.63
CA GLU A 204 13.25 -4.25 20.77
C GLU A 204 13.67 -4.75 22.15
N SER A 205 14.87 -5.32 22.26
CA SER A 205 15.40 -5.81 23.54
C SER A 205 16.84 -5.31 23.77
N PRO A 206 17.09 -4.00 23.93
CA PRO A 206 18.42 -3.52 24.27
C PRO A 206 18.85 -4.05 25.65
N PRO A 207 20.15 -4.36 25.86
CA PRO A 207 21.27 -4.19 24.93
C PRO A 207 21.44 -5.33 23.91
N HIS A 208 20.57 -6.34 23.91
CA HIS A 208 20.67 -7.49 23.01
C HIS A 208 20.37 -7.15 21.54
N THR A 209 19.45 -6.21 21.28
CA THR A 209 19.20 -5.66 19.94
C THR A 209 19.97 -4.36 19.74
N SER A 210 20.57 -4.18 18.56
CA SER A 210 21.33 -2.98 18.22
C SER A 210 20.43 -1.80 17.83
N VAL A 211 20.98 -0.58 17.90
CA VAL A 211 20.35 0.62 17.33
C VAL A 211 20.13 0.47 15.82
N MET A 212 21.02 -0.25 15.12
CA MET A 212 20.90 -0.52 13.68
C MET A 212 19.67 -1.37 13.36
N ALA A 213 19.31 -2.35 14.21
CA ALA A 213 18.07 -3.10 14.05
C ALA A 213 16.82 -2.20 14.15
N LYS A 214 16.84 -1.24 15.08
CA LYS A 214 15.78 -0.23 15.21
C LYS A 214 15.73 0.69 13.98
N ASN A 215 16.88 1.17 13.49
CA ASN A 215 16.94 2.05 12.31
C ASN A 215 16.51 1.33 11.03
N LYS A 216 16.85 0.05 10.89
CA LYS A 216 16.32 -0.84 9.85
C LYS A 216 14.79 -0.88 9.86
N VAL A 217 14.15 -1.04 11.02
CA VAL A 217 12.68 -1.01 11.12
C VAL A 217 12.11 0.36 10.78
N LYS A 218 12.73 1.45 11.27
CA LYS A 218 12.32 2.82 10.90
C LYS A 218 12.37 3.04 9.38
N LYS A 219 13.38 2.48 8.70
CA LYS A 219 13.49 2.52 7.24
C LYS A 219 12.41 1.74 6.52
N LEU A 220 12.07 0.54 7.01
CA LEU A 220 10.94 -0.23 6.48
C LEU A 220 9.63 0.56 6.61
N VAL A 221 9.41 1.26 7.73
CA VAL A 221 8.27 2.17 7.88
C VAL A 221 8.34 3.32 6.87
N GLU A 222 9.50 3.95 6.69
CA GLU A 222 9.70 5.02 5.70
C GLU A 222 9.35 4.54 4.28
N GLU A 223 9.78 3.35 3.89
CA GLU A 223 9.47 2.76 2.58
C GLU A 223 7.97 2.52 2.40
N LEU A 224 7.27 2.10 3.46
CA LEU A 224 5.82 1.98 3.47
C LEU A 224 5.10 3.33 3.38
N THR A 225 5.74 4.45 3.74
CA THR A 225 5.13 5.78 3.60
C THR A 225 4.87 6.23 2.15
N LYS A 226 5.41 5.47 1.17
CA LYS A 226 5.01 5.59 -0.24
C LYS A 226 3.52 5.35 -0.44
N TYR A 227 2.88 4.57 0.43
CA TYR A 227 1.48 4.13 0.35
C TYR A 227 0.55 4.83 1.35
N ASP A 228 1.08 5.35 2.47
CA ASP A 228 0.39 6.25 3.40
C ASP A 228 1.36 7.35 3.86
N SER A 229 1.01 8.63 3.72
CA SER A 229 1.97 9.73 3.84
C SER A 229 2.62 9.89 5.23
N SER A 230 2.03 9.28 6.27
CA SER A 230 2.56 9.26 7.64
C SER A 230 2.15 7.98 8.35
N ILE A 231 3.12 7.28 8.94
CA ILE A 231 2.92 6.06 9.72
C ILE A 231 3.52 6.25 11.11
N THR A 232 2.74 5.93 12.14
CA THR A 232 3.19 5.93 13.53
C THR A 232 3.85 4.59 13.86
N LEU A 233 5.00 4.62 14.53
CA LEU A 233 5.74 3.46 15.02
C LEU A 233 5.80 3.50 16.55
N ASN A 234 5.23 2.49 17.20
CA ASN A 234 5.36 2.23 18.63
C ASN A 234 6.56 1.30 18.84
N VAL A 235 7.61 1.78 19.50
CA VAL A 235 8.76 0.96 19.86
C VAL A 235 8.64 0.54 21.31
N VAL A 236 8.48 -0.76 21.53
CA VAL A 236 8.28 -1.38 22.84
C VAL A 236 9.55 -2.07 23.27
N LYS A 237 10.04 -1.74 24.47
CA LYS A 237 11.14 -2.46 25.11
C LYS A 237 10.61 -3.78 25.68
N PHE A 238 11.14 -4.89 25.17
CA PHE A 238 10.73 -6.24 25.51
C PHE A 238 11.77 -6.99 26.38
N THR A 239 12.91 -6.35 26.71
CA THR A 239 14.03 -6.95 27.46
C THR A 239 13.58 -7.63 28.76
N ALA A 240 12.88 -6.91 29.64
CA ALA A 240 12.49 -7.44 30.95
C ALA A 240 11.54 -8.65 30.84
N LEU A 241 10.60 -8.63 29.89
CA LEU A 241 9.74 -9.77 29.58
C LEU A 241 10.54 -10.94 29.02
N GLN A 242 11.49 -10.67 28.12
CA GLN A 242 12.32 -11.69 27.51
C GLN A 242 13.22 -12.39 28.53
N GLU A 243 13.84 -11.64 29.44
CA GLU A 243 14.64 -12.17 30.55
C GLU A 243 13.79 -12.99 31.53
N ALA A 244 12.59 -12.50 31.87
CA ALA A 244 11.66 -13.23 32.73
C ALA A 244 11.22 -14.54 32.07
N ILE A 245 10.94 -14.54 30.76
CA ILE A 245 10.61 -15.75 30.01
C ILE A 245 11.79 -16.72 30.00
N TYR A 246 13.01 -16.23 29.73
CA TYR A 246 14.21 -17.06 29.71
C TYR A 246 14.49 -17.73 31.06
N LYS A 247 14.29 -17.01 32.16
CA LYS A 247 14.56 -17.52 33.51
C LYS A 247 13.55 -18.57 33.97
N ASN A 248 12.28 -18.46 33.54
CA ASN A 248 11.19 -19.22 34.14
C ASN A 248 10.55 -20.26 33.20
N ILE A 249 10.76 -20.16 31.88
CA ILE A 249 10.08 -20.99 30.89
C ILE A 249 11.04 -21.98 30.25
N ASP A 250 10.53 -23.19 29.99
CA ASP A 250 11.25 -24.18 29.21
C ASP A 250 11.67 -23.61 27.84
N PRO A 251 12.94 -23.77 27.43
CA PRO A 251 13.46 -23.22 26.18
C PRO A 251 12.60 -23.55 24.96
N THR A 252 12.00 -24.74 24.91
CA THR A 252 11.16 -25.18 23.77
C THR A 252 9.88 -24.37 23.62
N TYR A 253 9.35 -23.79 24.72
CA TYR A 253 8.11 -22.98 24.73
C TYR A 253 8.36 -21.47 24.68
N MET A 254 9.60 -21.01 24.86
CA MET A 254 9.95 -19.58 24.92
C MET A 254 9.31 -18.75 23.80
N ILE A 255 9.44 -19.17 22.53
CA ILE A 255 8.90 -18.42 21.39
C ILE A 255 7.37 -18.34 21.42
N THR A 256 6.70 -19.41 21.88
CA THR A 256 5.24 -19.43 22.03
C THR A 256 4.81 -18.41 23.08
N ILE A 257 5.47 -18.41 24.24
CA ILE A 257 5.15 -17.47 25.33
C ILE A 257 5.51 -16.03 24.94
N MET A 258 6.66 -15.79 24.30
CA MET A 258 7.05 -14.46 23.81
C MET A 258 6.00 -13.89 22.86
N ARG A 259 5.56 -14.65 21.85
CA ARG A 259 4.54 -14.20 20.90
C ARG A 259 3.20 -13.92 21.57
N ARG A 260 2.81 -14.73 22.56
CA ARG A 260 1.62 -14.49 23.39
C ARG A 260 1.72 -13.16 24.15
N MET A 261 2.87 -12.84 24.74
CA MET A 261 3.09 -11.53 25.38
C MET A 261 3.05 -10.38 24.37
N MET A 262 3.65 -10.55 23.19
CA MET A 262 3.61 -9.53 22.12
C MET A 262 2.18 -9.26 21.64
N TYR A 263 1.33 -10.28 21.52
CA TYR A 263 -0.09 -10.11 21.18
C TYR A 263 -0.83 -9.34 22.28
N ARG A 264 -0.62 -9.67 23.56
CA ARG A 264 -1.24 -8.97 24.70
C ARG A 264 -0.81 -7.49 24.78
N ILE A 265 0.48 -7.21 24.58
CA ILE A 265 1.00 -5.83 24.50
C ILE A 265 0.35 -5.09 23.34
N SER A 266 0.28 -5.74 22.16
CA SER A 266 -0.32 -5.15 20.97
C SER A 266 -1.78 -4.79 21.22
N GLU A 267 -2.56 -5.67 21.84
CA GLU A 267 -3.97 -5.42 22.22
C GLU A 267 -4.11 -4.21 23.14
N LYS A 268 -3.28 -4.09 24.19
CA LYS A 268 -3.25 -2.90 25.07
C LYS A 268 -2.85 -1.61 24.33
N ILE A 269 -2.00 -1.68 23.30
CA ILE A 269 -1.70 -0.53 22.44
C ILE A 269 -2.91 -0.19 21.56
N MET A 270 -3.63 -1.19 21.05
CA MET A 270 -4.82 -0.99 20.22
C MET A 270 -5.94 -0.27 20.98
N GLU A 271 -6.14 -0.58 22.26
CA GLU A 271 -7.07 0.14 23.16
C GLU A 271 -6.77 1.65 23.21
N LYS A 272 -5.51 2.05 23.09
CA LYS A 272 -5.06 3.46 23.11
C LYS A 272 -5.04 4.13 21.72
N THR A 273 -5.17 3.36 20.63
CA THR A 273 -4.88 3.84 19.25
C THR A 273 -6.06 3.69 18.28
N SER A 274 -7.22 3.22 18.75
CA SER A 274 -8.44 2.98 17.96
C SER A 274 -8.23 2.01 16.79
N CYS A 275 -7.26 1.10 16.91
CA CYS A 275 -7.03 0.04 15.94
C CYS A 275 -8.08 -1.06 16.12
N LEU A 276 -8.64 -1.54 15.00
CA LEU A 276 -9.73 -2.53 14.97
C LEU A 276 -9.22 -3.97 14.78
N CYS A 277 -7.99 -4.13 14.29
CA CYS A 277 -7.39 -5.43 14.03
C CYS A 277 -5.87 -5.40 14.26
N LEU A 278 -5.32 -6.57 14.56
CA LEU A 278 -3.89 -6.82 14.55
C LEU A 278 -3.50 -7.35 13.16
N ILE A 279 -2.37 -6.91 12.63
CA ILE A 279 -1.83 -7.37 11.34
C ILE A 279 -0.44 -7.93 11.58
N ASN A 280 -0.12 -9.07 10.99
CA ASN A 280 1.23 -9.64 11.06
C ASN A 280 1.64 -10.31 9.75
N GLY A 281 2.92 -10.65 9.65
CA GLY A 281 3.53 -11.36 8.52
C GLY A 281 3.63 -12.88 8.71
N GLU A 282 2.73 -13.53 9.45
CA GLU A 282 2.77 -14.99 9.63
C GLU A 282 2.36 -15.71 8.32
N SER A 283 3.17 -16.66 7.86
CA SER A 283 2.91 -17.58 6.75
C SER A 283 2.86 -19.03 7.26
N VAL A 284 1.80 -19.76 6.89
CA VAL A 284 1.53 -21.09 7.45
C VAL A 284 2.63 -22.07 7.03
N GLY A 285 3.27 -22.70 8.01
CA GLY A 285 4.29 -23.74 7.76
C GLY A 285 5.69 -23.23 7.45
N GLN A 286 5.94 -21.91 7.46
CA GLN A 286 7.27 -21.36 7.17
C GLN A 286 8.29 -21.59 8.30
N VAL A 287 7.87 -21.51 9.57
CA VAL A 287 8.71 -21.75 10.75
C VAL A 287 7.92 -22.47 11.85
N ALA A 288 8.61 -23.05 12.84
CA ALA A 288 7.99 -23.80 13.94
C ALA A 288 6.89 -23.03 14.67
N SER A 289 7.06 -21.71 14.86
CA SER A 289 6.08 -20.85 15.53
C SER A 289 4.85 -20.52 14.67
N GLN A 290 4.81 -20.97 13.41
CA GLN A 290 3.76 -20.67 12.41
C GLN A 290 3.08 -21.95 11.88
N THR A 291 3.11 -23.03 12.65
CA THR A 291 2.17 -24.15 12.44
C THR A 291 0.77 -23.72 12.88
N LEU A 292 -0.28 -24.34 12.34
CA LEU A 292 -1.66 -24.04 12.75
C LEU A 292 -1.89 -24.26 14.26
N THR A 293 -1.23 -25.26 14.83
CA THR A 293 -1.24 -25.51 16.28
C THR A 293 -0.62 -24.34 17.05
N SER A 294 0.56 -23.90 16.65
CA SER A 294 1.24 -22.75 17.28
C SER A 294 0.43 -21.47 17.14
N MET A 295 -0.08 -21.17 15.94
CA MET A 295 -0.92 -20.01 15.69
C MET A 295 -2.19 -20.03 16.55
N ARG A 296 -2.85 -21.20 16.71
CA ARG A 296 -4.00 -21.34 17.60
C ARG A 296 -3.65 -21.06 19.07
N VAL A 297 -2.53 -21.59 19.56
CA VAL A 297 -2.08 -21.34 20.93
C VAL A 297 -1.70 -19.88 21.13
N ILE A 298 -1.00 -19.25 20.19
CA ILE A 298 -0.63 -17.84 20.30
C ILE A 298 -1.87 -16.94 20.25
N ASN A 299 -2.79 -17.17 19.30
CA ASN A 299 -3.97 -16.33 19.13
C ASN A 299 -4.94 -16.41 20.32
N SER A 300 -4.88 -17.46 21.15
CA SER A 300 -5.85 -17.63 22.25
C SER A 300 -5.79 -16.55 23.33
N VAL A 301 -4.76 -15.70 23.32
CA VAL A 301 -4.61 -14.59 24.28
C VAL A 301 -5.39 -13.35 23.89
N THR A 302 -5.97 -13.32 22.68
CA THR A 302 -6.69 -12.18 22.13
C THR A 302 -7.93 -12.63 21.36
N ASN A 303 -9.00 -11.84 21.45
CA ASN A 303 -10.19 -11.99 20.62
C ASN A 303 -10.24 -10.96 19.49
N VAL A 304 -9.25 -10.08 19.40
CA VAL A 304 -9.12 -9.11 18.32
C VAL A 304 -8.93 -9.85 16.99
N PRO A 305 -9.56 -9.40 15.89
CA PRO A 305 -9.27 -9.95 14.56
C PRO A 305 -7.78 -9.83 14.21
N VAL A 306 -7.14 -10.97 13.95
CA VAL A 306 -5.74 -11.03 13.50
C VAL A 306 -5.70 -11.32 11.99
N ILE A 307 -5.39 -10.29 11.22
CA ILE A 307 -5.27 -10.36 9.76
C ILE A 307 -3.86 -10.81 9.40
N ARG A 308 -3.76 -11.88 8.60
CA ARG A 308 -2.49 -12.50 8.18
C ARG A 308 -2.40 -12.51 6.65
N PRO A 309 -2.06 -11.38 6.01
CA PRO A 309 -2.19 -11.23 4.55
C PRO A 309 -1.36 -12.22 3.75
N VAL A 310 -0.27 -12.72 4.32
CA VAL A 310 0.68 -13.64 3.68
C VAL A 310 0.52 -15.09 4.13
N ALA A 311 -0.53 -15.43 4.91
CA ALA A 311 -0.73 -16.75 5.51
C ALA A 311 -0.69 -17.91 4.50
N CYS A 312 -1.12 -17.66 3.27
CA CYS A 312 -1.26 -18.65 2.21
C CYS A 312 -0.29 -18.40 1.03
N LEU A 313 0.67 -17.49 1.19
CA LEU A 313 1.69 -17.23 0.18
C LEU A 313 2.94 -18.06 0.48
N ASP A 314 3.58 -18.55 -0.57
CA ASP A 314 4.90 -19.14 -0.43
C ASP A 314 5.98 -18.06 -0.24
N LYS A 315 7.21 -18.49 0.08
CA LYS A 315 8.29 -17.57 0.39
C LYS A 315 8.73 -16.75 -0.84
N LEU A 316 8.69 -17.33 -2.03
CA LEU A 316 9.11 -16.66 -3.26
C LEU A 316 8.12 -15.55 -3.62
N GLU A 317 6.81 -15.81 -3.49
CA GLU A 317 5.76 -14.81 -3.68
C GLU A 317 5.93 -13.61 -2.73
N ILE A 318 6.23 -13.87 -1.45
CA ILE A 318 6.50 -12.80 -0.46
C ILE A 318 7.74 -12.00 -0.87
N ILE A 319 8.82 -12.67 -1.28
CA ILE A 319 10.06 -12.02 -1.73
C ILE A 319 9.79 -11.15 -2.95
N ASP A 320 9.06 -11.63 -3.95
CA ASP A 320 8.77 -10.87 -5.16
C ASP A 320 7.94 -9.62 -4.86
N ILE A 321 6.97 -9.71 -3.94
CA ILE A 321 6.24 -8.53 -3.47
C ILE A 321 7.20 -7.57 -2.73
N SER A 322 8.06 -8.06 -1.85
CA SER A 322 9.01 -7.23 -1.09
C SER A 322 9.99 -6.47 -2.01
N ARG A 323 10.45 -7.09 -3.10
CA ARG A 323 11.27 -6.44 -4.13
C ARG A 323 10.48 -5.38 -4.87
N LYS A 324 9.24 -5.68 -5.27
CA LYS A 324 8.35 -4.74 -5.97
C LYS A 324 8.06 -3.48 -5.16
N ILE A 325 7.91 -3.61 -3.84
CA ILE A 325 7.64 -2.46 -2.96
C ILE A 325 8.92 -1.79 -2.43
N GLY A 326 10.07 -2.40 -2.70
CA GLY A 326 11.39 -1.89 -2.34
C GLY A 326 11.77 -2.08 -0.88
N THR A 327 11.20 -3.06 -0.19
CA THR A 327 11.53 -3.38 1.21
C THR A 327 12.51 -4.53 1.37
N TYR A 328 12.79 -5.27 0.29
CA TYR A 328 13.65 -6.46 0.33
C TYR A 328 15.07 -6.14 0.84
N GLU A 329 15.75 -5.17 0.22
CA GLU A 329 17.16 -4.84 0.53
C GLU A 329 17.34 -4.41 1.99
N THR A 330 16.44 -3.57 2.49
CA THR A 330 16.42 -3.16 3.90
C THR A 330 16.14 -4.36 4.82
N SER A 331 15.26 -5.28 4.44
CA SER A 331 14.89 -6.44 5.26
C SER A 331 16.02 -7.46 5.42
N ILE A 332 16.91 -7.60 4.44
CA ILE A 332 18.00 -8.59 4.46
C ILE A 332 19.27 -8.09 5.17
N LEU A 333 19.32 -6.83 5.61
CA LEU A 333 20.44 -6.31 6.39
C LEU A 333 20.69 -7.19 7.64
N PRO A 334 21.96 -7.49 7.97
CA PRO A 334 22.35 -8.51 8.97
C PRO A 334 22.25 -7.98 10.41
N TYR A 335 21.14 -7.32 10.73
CA TYR A 335 20.81 -6.85 12.07
C TYR A 335 19.71 -7.72 12.65
N GLU A 336 20.05 -8.44 13.71
CA GLU A 336 19.17 -9.38 14.39
C GLU A 336 18.04 -8.68 15.14
N ASP A 337 16.88 -9.34 15.17
CA ASP A 337 15.66 -8.86 15.82
C ASP A 337 15.51 -9.51 17.21
N CYS A 338 14.63 -8.97 18.04
CA CYS A 338 14.33 -9.46 19.39
C CYS A 338 14.03 -10.98 19.42
N CYS A 339 13.37 -11.50 18.38
CA CYS A 339 12.97 -12.91 18.27
C CYS A 339 14.09 -13.86 17.84
N THR A 340 15.26 -13.38 17.39
CA THR A 340 16.32 -14.24 16.85
C THR A 340 17.50 -14.47 17.81
N ILE A 341 17.73 -13.53 18.73
CA ILE A 341 18.93 -13.54 19.59
C ILE A 341 18.95 -14.73 20.57
N PHE A 342 17.79 -15.20 21.01
CA PHE A 342 17.66 -16.30 21.98
C PHE A 342 16.80 -17.45 21.44
N LEU A 343 17.02 -17.84 20.19
CA LEU A 343 16.29 -18.95 19.59
C LEU A 343 16.67 -20.28 20.27
N PRO A 344 15.69 -21.06 20.75
CA PRO A 344 15.97 -22.39 21.25
C PRO A 344 16.41 -23.30 20.09
N LYS A 345 17.28 -24.29 20.36
CA LYS A 345 17.74 -25.26 19.35
C LYS A 345 16.59 -26.03 18.69
N HIS A 346 15.56 -26.37 19.47
CA HIS A 346 14.40 -27.13 19.02
C HIS A 346 13.11 -26.51 19.58
N PRO A 347 12.57 -25.45 18.95
CA PRO A 347 11.29 -24.88 19.35
C PRO A 347 10.16 -25.88 19.16
N VAL A 348 9.16 -25.84 20.05
CA VAL A 348 7.98 -26.69 19.94
C VAL A 348 7.16 -26.34 18.69
N ILE A 349 6.86 -27.33 17.85
CA ILE A 349 6.03 -27.17 16.64
C ILE A 349 4.54 -27.34 16.93
N ASN A 350 4.18 -28.06 17.99
CA ASN A 350 2.81 -28.33 18.40
C ASN A 350 2.65 -28.01 19.89
N PRO A 351 2.63 -26.72 20.27
CA PRO A 351 2.47 -26.33 21.66
C PRO A 351 1.09 -26.77 22.19
N ASN A 352 1.05 -27.18 23.45
CA ASN A 352 -0.17 -27.46 24.18
C ASN A 352 -0.64 -26.18 24.92
N MET A 353 -1.94 -25.90 24.85
CA MET A 353 -2.54 -24.70 25.44
C MET A 353 -2.39 -24.64 26.96
N ASP A 354 -2.73 -25.73 27.65
CA ASP A 354 -2.73 -25.78 29.11
C ASP A 354 -1.31 -25.62 29.65
N LYS A 355 -0.33 -26.20 28.96
CA LYS A 355 1.09 -26.03 29.27
C LYS A 355 1.54 -24.58 29.08
N ALA A 356 1.10 -23.90 28.02
CA ALA A 356 1.40 -22.49 27.82
C ALA A 356 0.81 -21.61 28.94
N ILE A 357 -0.45 -21.86 29.33
CA ILE A 357 -1.11 -21.16 30.44
C ILE A 357 -0.40 -21.43 31.78
N LEU A 358 0.04 -22.67 32.02
CA LEU A 358 0.78 -23.03 33.22
C LEU A 358 2.12 -22.28 33.31
N TYR A 359 2.86 -22.22 32.19
CA TYR A 359 4.10 -21.45 32.10
C TYR A 359 3.88 -19.96 32.35
N GLU A 360 2.82 -19.37 31.82
CA GLU A 360 2.52 -17.95 32.08
C GLU A 360 2.26 -17.65 33.58
N LYS A 361 1.85 -18.64 34.39
CA LYS A 361 1.66 -18.46 35.83
C LYS A 361 2.97 -18.42 36.63
N SER A 362 4.11 -18.75 36.05
CA SER A 362 5.39 -18.84 36.78
C SER A 362 6.07 -17.48 36.97
N PHE A 363 5.55 -16.41 36.39
CA PHE A 363 6.08 -15.05 36.53
C PHE A 363 4.97 -14.00 36.37
N ASP A 364 5.15 -12.82 36.96
CA ASP A 364 4.17 -11.73 36.82
C ASP A 364 4.35 -10.99 35.49
N PHE A 365 3.77 -11.55 34.43
CA PHE A 365 3.82 -10.93 33.12
C PHE A 365 2.91 -9.70 33.00
N ASN A 366 1.88 -9.54 33.85
CA ASN A 366 0.93 -8.44 33.71
C ASN A 366 1.60 -7.10 34.02
N SER A 367 2.31 -7.01 35.14
CA SER A 367 3.05 -5.81 35.53
C SER A 367 4.09 -5.43 34.48
N LEU A 368 4.81 -6.43 33.95
CA LEU A 368 5.83 -6.22 32.92
C LEU A 368 5.23 -5.75 31.58
N ILE A 369 4.07 -6.27 31.20
CA ILE A 369 3.32 -5.82 30.02
C ILE A 369 2.89 -4.36 30.20
N ASP A 370 2.32 -3.99 31.35
CA ASP A 370 1.85 -2.64 31.60
C ASP A 370 3.00 -1.63 31.59
N GLU A 371 4.14 -1.98 32.17
CA GLU A 371 5.36 -1.19 32.09
C GLU A 371 5.82 -1.01 30.63
N ALA A 372 5.87 -2.10 29.85
CA ALA A 372 6.30 -2.07 28.45
C ALA A 372 5.37 -1.20 27.57
N VAL A 373 4.06 -1.25 27.81
CA VAL A 373 3.07 -0.44 27.08
C VAL A 373 3.19 1.04 27.45
N ASN A 374 3.39 1.35 28.73
CA ASN A 374 3.41 2.73 29.22
C ASN A 374 4.74 3.46 28.94
N SER A 375 5.85 2.72 28.90
CA SER A 375 7.19 3.27 28.62
C SER A 375 7.58 3.28 27.13
N ARG A 376 6.67 2.87 26.23
CA ARG A 376 6.94 2.77 24.79
C ARG A 376 7.27 4.13 24.17
N GLU A 377 8.18 4.12 23.19
CA GLU A 377 8.50 5.29 22.38
C GLU A 377 7.53 5.36 21.19
N ILE A 378 6.98 6.53 20.90
CA ILE A 378 6.08 6.76 19.76
C ILE A 378 6.77 7.68 18.76
N ILE A 379 6.95 7.21 17.53
CA ILE A 379 7.67 7.92 16.47
C ILE A 379 6.72 8.11 15.28
N GLU A 380 6.52 9.34 14.83
CA GLU A 380 5.81 9.62 13.58
C GLU A 380 6.82 9.68 12.42
N ILE A 381 6.69 8.80 11.43
CA ILE A 381 7.56 8.74 10.25
C ILE A 381 6.77 9.24 9.04
N LYS A 382 7.27 10.30 8.40
CA LYS A 382 6.63 10.98 7.26
C LYS A 382 7.42 10.74 5.98
N ARG A 383 6.70 10.68 4.87
CA ARG A 383 7.28 10.57 3.54
C ARG A 383 8.30 11.70 3.28
N ASN A 384 9.48 11.33 2.76
CA ASN A 384 10.56 12.22 2.33
C ASN A 384 11.22 13.09 3.42
N ASN A 385 10.93 12.87 4.71
CA ASN A 385 11.37 13.76 5.79
C ASN A 385 12.27 13.11 6.84
N THR A 386 12.78 11.89 6.61
CA THR A 386 13.60 11.23 7.63
C THR A 386 14.72 10.40 7.00
N LYS A 387 15.97 10.84 7.21
CA LYS A 387 17.14 10.00 6.99
C LYS A 387 17.42 9.24 8.28
N PHE A 388 17.64 7.94 8.16
CA PHE A 388 18.11 7.10 9.25
C PHE A 388 19.50 6.60 8.87
N ASP A 389 20.44 6.65 9.79
CA ASP A 389 21.75 6.04 9.61
C ASP A 389 21.58 4.53 9.81
N ILE A 390 21.78 3.75 8.75
CA ILE A 390 21.55 2.30 8.69
C ILE A 390 22.79 1.63 8.13
#